data_AF-A0A9D6WAI9-F1
#
_entry.id   AF-A0A9D6WAI9-F1
#
_cell.length_a   1.000
_cell.length_b   1.000
_cell.length_c   1.000
_cell.angle_alpha   90.00
_cell.angle_beta   90.00
_cell.angle_gamma   90.00
#
_symmetry.space_group_name_H-M   'P 1'
#
loop_
_entity.id
_entity.type
_entity.pdbx_description
1 polymer ?
#
loop_
_entity_poly.entity_id
_entity_poly.type
_entity_poly.pdbx_seq_one_letter_code
_entity_poly.pdbx_strand_id
1 'polypeptide(L)'
;MDERYNEKLLIEKEFGPLWSGVDTITVGDRIFTAMEMKKAFDLWATDVVVIDMHVLPDGLFAFRFYDGDDRTIVVFVFDRELNILRELRAHIAEWLDDEYYKSGMEAYFAENMVKMLRRKVLGGGE
;
A
#
# COMPACT_ATOMS: atom_id res chain seq x y z
N MET A 1 12.27 15.27 -18.61
CA MET A 1 11.83 14.22 -17.67
C MET A 1 10.51 14.69 -17.13
N ASP A 2 9.48 13.89 -17.34
CA ASP A 2 8.07 14.22 -17.13
C ASP A 2 7.82 14.54 -15.66
N GLU A 3 7.24 15.71 -15.39
CA GLU A 3 6.94 16.28 -14.07
C GLU A 3 5.70 15.61 -13.44
N ARG A 4 5.50 14.31 -13.68
CA ARG A 4 4.64 13.51 -12.82
C ARG A 4 5.36 13.48 -11.48
N TYR A 5 4.83 14.22 -10.51
CA TYR A 5 5.19 14.04 -9.11
C TYR A 5 5.35 12.55 -8.85
N ASN A 6 6.55 12.12 -8.48
CA ASN A 6 6.82 10.72 -8.22
C ASN A 6 5.89 10.29 -7.06
N GLU A 7 4.79 9.60 -7.38
CA GLU A 7 3.76 9.24 -6.41
C GLU A 7 4.34 8.37 -5.29
N LYS A 8 5.40 7.59 -5.56
CA LYS A 8 6.15 6.88 -4.52
C LYS A 8 6.79 7.83 -3.52
N LEU A 9 7.38 8.94 -3.96
CA LEU A 9 7.91 9.97 -3.05
C LEU A 9 6.80 10.66 -2.24
N LEU A 10 5.63 10.90 -2.83
CA LEU A 10 4.47 11.43 -2.08
C LEU A 10 3.98 10.43 -1.04
N ILE A 11 3.84 9.16 -1.41
CA ILE A 11 3.44 8.08 -0.50
C ILE A 11 4.42 7.98 0.67
N GLU A 12 5.73 7.96 0.41
CA GLU A 12 6.74 7.89 1.47
C GLU A 12 6.77 9.13 2.36
N LYS A 13 6.58 10.32 1.77
CA LYS A 13 6.58 11.58 2.51
C LYS A 13 5.37 11.68 3.44
N GLU A 14 4.19 11.25 2.99
CA GLU A 14 2.94 11.45 3.72
C GLU A 14 2.62 10.30 4.71
N PHE A 15 2.99 9.06 4.38
CA PHE A 15 2.63 7.87 5.18
C PHE A 15 3.85 7.13 5.73
N GLY A 16 5.06 7.63 5.47
CA GLY A 16 6.31 6.99 5.86
C GLY A 16 6.62 5.71 5.06
N PRO A 17 7.66 4.96 5.46
CA PRO A 17 8.04 3.70 4.81
C PRO A 17 6.88 2.70 4.77
N LEU A 18 6.85 1.82 3.77
CA LEU A 18 5.87 0.72 3.77
C LEU A 18 6.05 -0.15 5.02
N TRP A 19 4.94 -0.67 5.57
CA TRP A 19 4.88 -1.41 6.84
C TRP A 19 5.23 -0.59 8.11
N SER A 20 5.24 0.74 8.04
CA SER A 20 5.38 1.62 9.22
C SER A 20 4.06 1.82 9.98
N GLY A 21 2.93 1.47 9.37
CA GLY A 21 1.60 1.66 9.94
C GLY A 21 1.19 0.56 10.91
N VAL A 22 -0.12 0.42 11.08
CA VAL A 22 -0.77 -0.54 11.98
C VAL A 22 -1.61 -1.55 11.21
N ASP A 23 -1.93 -2.68 11.84
CA ASP A 23 -2.79 -3.73 11.30
C ASP A 23 -4.28 -3.57 11.68
N THR A 24 -4.55 -2.63 12.60
CA THR A 24 -5.87 -2.33 13.15
C THR A 24 -6.03 -0.82 13.34
N ILE A 25 -7.21 -0.29 13.02
CA ILE A 25 -7.57 1.12 13.28
C ILE A 25 -8.96 1.21 13.87
N THR A 26 -9.21 2.25 14.65
CA THR A 26 -10.55 2.58 15.15
C THR A 26 -11.15 3.68 14.29
N VAL A 27 -12.28 3.40 13.64
CA VAL A 27 -13.06 4.34 12.82
C VAL A 27 -14.43 4.50 13.47
N GLY A 28 -14.71 5.68 14.00
CA GLY A 28 -15.91 5.91 14.82
C GLY A 28 -15.87 5.08 16.11
N ASP A 29 -16.86 4.21 16.29
CA ASP A 29 -17.00 3.27 17.41
C ASP A 29 -16.55 1.84 17.08
N ARG A 30 -16.07 1.61 15.85
CA ARG A 30 -15.68 0.28 15.36
C ARG A 30 -14.17 0.15 15.18
N ILE A 31 -13.63 -1.00 15.58
CA ILE A 31 -12.28 -1.42 15.24
C ILE A 31 -12.34 -2.20 13.92
N PHE A 32 -11.47 -1.84 12.99
CA PHE A 32 -11.27 -2.55 11.74
C PHE A 32 -9.87 -3.16 11.72
N THR A 33 -9.78 -4.45 11.45
CA THR A 33 -8.55 -5.09 10.99
C THR A 33 -8.27 -4.71 9.53
N ALA A 34 -7.02 -4.81 9.09
CA ALA A 34 -6.66 -4.53 7.71
C ALA A 34 -7.40 -5.42 6.70
N MET A 35 -7.71 -6.66 7.09
CA MET A 35 -8.51 -7.59 6.29
C MET A 35 -10.00 -7.19 6.25
N GLU A 36 -10.56 -6.68 7.35
CA GLU A 36 -11.92 -6.12 7.31
C GLU A 36 -11.99 -4.85 6.46
N MET A 37 -10.94 -4.03 6.47
CA MET A 37 -10.87 -2.83 5.63
C MET A 37 -10.81 -3.20 4.14
N LYS A 38 -9.99 -4.21 3.77
CA LYS A 38 -9.99 -4.79 2.41
C LYS A 38 -11.40 -5.18 1.96
N LYS A 39 -12.19 -5.83 2.83
CA LYS A 39 -13.58 -6.21 2.54
C LYS A 39 -14.51 -5.01 2.46
N ALA A 40 -14.33 -4.01 3.32
CA ALA A 40 -15.16 -2.80 3.34
C ALA A 40 -15.02 -1.99 2.05
N PHE A 41 -13.85 -2.00 1.42
CA PHE A 41 -13.60 -1.40 0.10
C PHE A 41 -13.84 -2.34 -1.09
N ASP A 42 -14.51 -3.48 -0.87
CA ASP A 42 -14.88 -4.43 -1.94
C ASP A 42 -13.66 -5.00 -2.72
N LEU A 43 -12.48 -5.02 -2.09
CA LEU A 43 -11.23 -5.50 -2.72
C LEU A 43 -11.09 -7.01 -2.57
N TRP A 44 -11.84 -7.79 -3.35
CA TRP A 44 -11.89 -9.26 -3.19
C TRP A 44 -10.80 -10.04 -3.91
N ALA A 45 -10.14 -9.45 -4.90
CA ALA A 45 -9.14 -10.13 -5.70
C ALA A 45 -8.01 -10.70 -4.83
N THR A 46 -7.53 -11.90 -5.17
CA THR A 46 -6.56 -12.65 -4.38
C THR A 46 -5.14 -12.09 -4.46
N ASP A 47 -4.89 -11.31 -5.49
CA ASP A 47 -3.65 -10.61 -5.77
C ASP A 47 -3.63 -9.17 -5.22
N VAL A 48 -4.72 -8.73 -4.57
CA VAL A 48 -4.70 -7.57 -3.69
C VAL A 48 -4.12 -7.97 -2.33
N VAL A 49 -2.94 -7.48 -2.00
CA VAL A 49 -2.21 -7.84 -0.79
C VAL A 49 -2.10 -6.63 0.14
N VAL A 50 -2.61 -6.75 1.36
CA VAL A 50 -2.65 -5.65 2.33
C VAL A 50 -1.24 -5.35 2.87
N ILE A 51 -0.92 -4.05 3.01
CA ILE A 51 0.37 -3.59 3.54
C ILE A 51 0.20 -3.13 4.98
N ASP A 52 -0.53 -2.04 5.20
CA ASP A 52 -0.81 -1.47 6.53
C ASP A 52 -1.90 -0.39 6.48
N MET A 53 -2.23 0.19 7.64
CA MET A 53 -3.16 1.29 7.82
C MET A 53 -2.56 2.42 8.64
N HIS A 54 -3.10 3.63 8.51
CA HIS A 54 -2.69 4.81 9.26
C HIS A 54 -3.90 5.58 9.80
N VAL A 55 -3.76 6.14 10.99
CA VAL A 55 -4.65 7.20 11.50
C VAL A 55 -3.99 8.54 11.17
N LEU A 56 -4.72 9.41 10.50
CA LEU A 56 -4.25 10.71 10.05
C LEU A 56 -4.94 11.83 10.87
N PRO A 57 -4.44 13.08 10.78
CA PRO A 57 -5.14 14.24 11.32
C PRO A 57 -6.57 14.38 10.77
N ASP A 58 -7.38 15.21 11.45
CA ASP A 58 -8.73 15.59 11.03
C ASP A 58 -9.72 14.43 10.87
N GLY A 59 -9.44 13.29 11.50
CA GLY A 59 -10.31 12.11 11.46
C GLY A 59 -10.26 11.36 10.13
N LEU A 60 -9.18 11.54 9.38
CA LEU A 60 -8.89 10.77 8.17
C LEU A 60 -8.06 9.52 8.49
N PHE A 61 -8.06 8.59 7.55
CA PHE A 61 -7.33 7.34 7.63
C PHE A 61 -6.67 7.04 6.28
N ALA A 62 -5.62 6.21 6.30
CA ALA A 62 -5.08 5.63 5.08
C ALA A 62 -5.08 4.10 5.13
N PHE A 63 -5.34 3.48 4.00
CA PHE A 63 -5.24 2.04 3.78
C PHE A 63 -4.30 1.80 2.61
N ARG A 64 -3.18 1.10 2.87
CA ARG A 64 -2.16 0.77 1.87
C ARG A 64 -2.24 -0.70 1.49
N PHE A 65 -2.23 -0.97 0.20
CA PHE A 65 -2.20 -2.32 -0.34
C PHE A 65 -1.41 -2.35 -1.65
N TYR A 66 -0.99 -3.54 -2.03
CA TYR A 66 -0.49 -3.84 -3.35
C TYR A 66 -1.63 -4.35 -4.23
N ASP A 67 -1.76 -3.77 -5.41
CA ASP A 67 -2.66 -4.19 -6.48
C ASP A 67 -1.85 -5.03 -7.48
N GLY A 68 -2.18 -6.32 -7.59
CA GLY A 68 -1.46 -7.27 -8.43
C GLY A 68 -1.70 -7.08 -9.93
N ASP A 69 -2.90 -6.64 -10.32
CA ASP A 69 -3.27 -6.43 -11.72
C ASP A 69 -2.46 -5.26 -12.31
N ASP A 70 -2.40 -4.14 -11.59
CA ASP A 70 -1.67 -2.93 -12.01
C ASP A 70 -0.21 -2.89 -11.52
N ARG A 71 0.17 -3.84 -10.64
CA ARG A 71 1.49 -3.92 -9.97
C ARG A 71 1.85 -2.64 -9.22
N THR A 72 0.86 -1.98 -8.65
CA THR A 72 1.01 -0.71 -7.93
C THR A 72 0.85 -0.88 -6.44
N ILE A 73 1.61 -0.09 -5.68
CA ILE A 73 1.24 0.25 -4.31
C ILE A 73 0.17 1.32 -4.39
N VAL A 74 -0.98 1.04 -3.78
CA VAL A 74 -2.15 1.91 -3.74
C VAL A 74 -2.35 2.42 -2.32
N VAL A 75 -2.71 3.69 -2.19
CA VAL A 75 -3.12 4.30 -0.93
C VAL A 75 -4.50 4.90 -1.10
N PHE A 76 -5.48 4.40 -0.36
CA PHE A 76 -6.75 5.09 -0.18
C PHE A 76 -6.68 5.95 1.07
N VAL A 77 -6.98 7.24 0.92
CA VAL A 77 -7.26 8.15 2.04
C VAL A 77 -8.76 8.31 2.15
N PHE A 78 -9.32 8.08 3.34
CA PHE A 78 -10.76 8.01 3.55
C PHE A 78 -11.21 8.66 4.86
N ASP A 79 -12.49 9.02 4.93
CA ASP A 79 -13.14 9.60 6.11
C ASP A 79 -13.79 8.54 7.02
N ARG A 80 -14.52 8.99 8.05
CA ARG A 80 -15.15 8.09 9.04
C ARG A 80 -16.32 7.31 8.47
N GLU A 81 -16.90 7.80 7.40
CA GLU A 81 -17.98 7.18 6.65
C GLU A 81 -17.47 6.22 5.57
N LEU A 82 -16.14 6.00 5.50
CA LEU A 82 -15.45 5.17 4.52
C LEU A 82 -15.55 5.71 3.08
N ASN A 83 -15.82 7.00 2.90
CA ASN A 83 -15.69 7.62 1.59
C ASN A 83 -14.21 7.77 1.26
N ILE A 84 -13.81 7.25 0.10
CA ILE A 84 -12.46 7.46 -0.43
C ILE A 84 -12.36 8.91 -0.93
N LEU A 85 -11.51 9.71 -0.29
CA LEU A 85 -11.30 11.13 -0.60
C LEU A 85 -10.13 11.34 -1.56
N ARG A 86 -9.13 10.44 -1.52
CA ARG A 86 -7.99 10.47 -2.44
C ARG A 86 -7.44 9.07 -2.63
N GLU A 87 -6.97 8.82 -3.84
CA GLU A 87 -6.20 7.64 -4.22
C GLU A 87 -4.82 8.09 -4.73
N LEU A 88 -3.78 7.39 -4.30
CA LEU A 88 -2.42 7.52 -4.85
C LEU A 88 -1.97 6.15 -5.34
N ARG A 89 -1.29 6.09 -6.49
CA ARG A 89 -0.80 4.82 -7.04
C ARG A 89 0.65 4.98 -7.47
N ALA A 90 1.52 4.06 -7.10
CA ALA A 90 2.87 4.05 -7.64
C ALA A 90 3.29 2.63 -7.98
N HIS A 91 3.89 2.46 -9.16
CA HIS A 91 4.32 1.16 -9.63
C HIS A 91 5.39 0.58 -8.68
N ILE A 92 5.30 -0.69 -8.34
CA ILE A 92 6.18 -1.34 -7.35
C ILE A 92 7.68 -1.28 -7.72
N ALA A 93 7.98 -1.16 -9.01
CA ALA A 93 9.35 -0.96 -9.50
C ALA A 93 10.01 0.31 -8.95
N GLU A 94 9.25 1.34 -8.56
CA GLU A 94 9.78 2.56 -7.92
C GLU A 94 10.42 2.29 -6.55
N TRP A 95 10.06 1.18 -5.90
CA TRP A 95 10.73 0.72 -4.68
C TRP A 95 11.74 -0.38 -4.95
N LEU A 96 11.48 -1.26 -5.91
CA LEU A 96 12.29 -2.43 -6.18
C LEU A 96 13.49 -2.15 -7.09
N ASP A 97 13.47 -1.07 -7.86
CA ASP A 97 14.49 -0.72 -8.84
C ASP A 97 14.82 -1.94 -9.74
N ASP A 98 16.10 -2.24 -9.92
CA ASP A 98 16.59 -3.37 -10.71
C ASP A 98 16.07 -4.74 -10.23
N GLU A 99 15.71 -4.91 -8.94
CA GLU A 99 15.17 -6.18 -8.45
C GLU A 99 13.84 -6.54 -9.12
N TYR A 100 13.04 -5.53 -9.49
CA TYR A 100 11.80 -5.75 -10.22
C TYR A 100 12.07 -6.42 -11.57
N TYR A 101 13.00 -5.88 -12.35
CA TYR A 101 13.31 -6.38 -13.69
C TYR A 101 14.04 -7.73 -13.67
N LYS A 102 14.68 -8.07 -12.56
CA LYS A 102 15.34 -9.38 -12.35
C LYS A 102 14.39 -10.46 -11.83
N SER A 103 13.18 -10.10 -11.38
CA SER A 103 12.24 -11.03 -10.75
C SER A 103 11.66 -12.09 -11.72
N GLY A 104 11.65 -11.81 -13.03
CA GLY A 104 11.23 -12.77 -14.04
C GLY A 104 9.79 -13.27 -13.81
N MET A 105 9.61 -14.59 -13.67
CA MET A 105 8.28 -15.18 -13.43
C MET A 105 7.68 -14.80 -12.07
N GLU A 106 8.49 -14.39 -11.09
CA GLU A 106 8.00 -13.96 -9.78
C GLU A 106 7.11 -12.72 -9.86
N ALA A 107 7.28 -11.89 -10.90
CA ALA A 107 6.45 -10.71 -11.17
C ALA A 107 4.96 -11.02 -11.40
N TYR A 108 4.60 -12.29 -11.63
CA TYR A 108 3.22 -12.73 -11.81
C TYR A 108 2.57 -13.22 -10.50
N PHE A 109 3.33 -13.34 -9.41
CA PHE A 109 2.82 -13.79 -8.12
C PHE A 109 2.85 -12.62 -7.13
N ALA A 110 1.68 -12.03 -6.87
CA ALA A 110 1.53 -10.87 -6.00
C ALA A 110 2.19 -11.05 -4.62
N GLU A 111 1.97 -12.20 -3.98
CA GLU A 111 2.60 -12.55 -2.70
C GLU A 111 4.12 -12.53 -2.75
N ASN A 112 4.73 -12.96 -3.87
CA ASN A 112 6.18 -13.00 -4.01
C ASN A 112 6.73 -11.59 -4.25
N MET A 113 6.01 -10.77 -5.02
CA MET A 113 6.32 -9.36 -5.22
C MET A 113 6.29 -8.57 -3.90
N VAL A 114 5.25 -8.78 -3.09
CA VAL A 114 5.14 -8.12 -1.78
C VAL A 114 6.18 -8.63 -0.80
N LYS A 115 6.50 -9.94 -0.78
CA LYS A 115 7.60 -10.48 0.04
C LYS A 115 8.95 -9.87 -0.34
N MET A 116 9.23 -9.75 -1.63
CA MET A 116 10.46 -9.14 -2.14
C MET A 116 10.55 -7.67 -1.73
N LEU A 117 9.46 -6.91 -1.91
CA LEU A 117 9.38 -5.52 -1.47
C LEU A 117 9.57 -5.39 0.04
N ARG A 118 8.92 -6.25 0.83
CA ARG A 118 9.02 -6.26 2.29
C ARG A 118 10.45 -6.52 2.76
N ARG A 119 11.12 -7.48 2.14
CA ARG A 119 12.54 -7.75 2.39
C ARG A 119 13.39 -6.51 2.10
N LYS A 120 13.18 -5.85 0.95
CA LYS A 120 13.96 -4.66 0.58
C LYS A 120 13.73 -3.48 1.53
N VAL A 121 12.48 -3.23 1.92
CA VAL A 121 12.12 -2.10 2.79
C VAL A 121 12.53 -2.32 4.25
N LEU A 122 12.33 -3.53 4.79
CA LEU A 122 12.62 -3.84 6.20
C LEU A 122 14.03 -4.37 6.46
N GLY A 123 14.74 -4.82 5.41
CA GLY A 123 15.97 -5.59 5.49
C GLY A 123 17.13 -4.99 4.70
N GLY A 124 17.28 -3.65 4.69
CA GLY A 124 18.52 -2.99 4.28
C GLY A 124 19.70 -3.25 5.24
N GLY A 125 19.97 -4.51 5.55
CA GLY A 125 21.08 -4.97 6.38
C GLY A 125 21.50 -6.36 5.92
N GLU A 126 22.49 -6.40 5.03
CA GLU A 126 23.52 -7.44 5.10
C GLU A 126 24.44 -7.16 6.30
#